data_AF-A0A1G3B198-F1
#
_entry.id   AF-A0A1G3B198-F1
#
_cell.length_a   1.000
_cell.length_b   1.000
_cell.length_c   1.000
_cell.angle_alpha   90.00
_cell.angle_beta   90.00
_cell.angle_gamma   90.00
#
_symmetry.space_group_name_H-M   'P 1'
#
loop_
_entity.id
_entity.type
_entity.pdbx_description
1 polymer ?
#
loop_
_entity_poly.entity_id
_entity_poly.type
_entity_poly.pdbx_seq_one_letter_code
_entity_poly.pdbx_strand_id
1 'polypeptide(L)'
;MNHKKGLKKDLEGWLARFLLRELCHLGPYFIGNRTSEEVASLNFLRKEGYKFFHEAYTNEHRVVWTSLFVPSEILFALGLIPLSLEVIAALFAGAGQSPKGLAEAEAEGIPTDVCTFHRSALGFAFKGYLPRPIIHATTSTLCDSNIKMSRIGETITGKETLVLDVPYDLTKESVCYLSAQLEEFTKKLEVVARRRMDPQRLREVLERANRTREKMLEVNEIRTSPFSPLPGTKTLGFMLPSHVLQGSSRSEEFYTRLAAELKETVSAKEKSGVSPEEKIRLLWLELKPYFKCEIPTVIETNSDIKIAFEETNYVYWEPLDPQRPYESLARKLISNHYNGPLDRRIAVLKTLVKKYDIDGAIIFSHWGCRRNNAAVPVIKRELNLEGIPVMNLDGDCVDDQNFTSGQLKTRLEGFIEMLRCGGHSQSASGERLMTTP
;
A
#
# COMPACT_ATOMS: atom_id res chain seq x y z
N MET A 1 27.32 3.11 -33.98
CA MET A 1 26.78 1.99 -33.17
C MET A 1 25.70 2.42 -32.16
N ASN A 2 25.78 3.59 -31.52
CA ASN A 2 24.77 4.06 -30.55
C ASN A 2 23.36 4.28 -31.15
N HIS A 3 23.25 4.73 -32.40
CA HIS A 3 21.95 4.99 -33.02
C HIS A 3 21.12 3.71 -33.27
N LYS A 4 21.78 2.61 -33.68
CA LYS A 4 21.13 1.30 -33.87
C LYS A 4 20.70 0.66 -32.55
N LYS A 5 21.46 0.87 -31.46
CA LYS A 5 21.08 0.42 -30.11
C LYS A 5 19.84 1.18 -29.60
N GLY A 6 19.77 2.50 -29.84
CA GLY A 6 18.59 3.32 -29.52
C GLY A 6 17.32 2.86 -30.23
N LEU A 7 17.36 2.71 -31.56
CA LEU A 7 16.19 2.25 -32.34
C LEU A 7 15.68 0.86 -31.90
N LYS A 8 16.59 -0.06 -31.58
CA LYS A 8 16.21 -1.40 -31.11
C LYS A 8 15.48 -1.33 -29.75
N LYS A 9 16.01 -0.53 -28.82
CA LYS A 9 15.41 -0.32 -27.49
C LYS A 9 14.04 0.37 -27.60
N ASP A 10 13.90 1.32 -28.50
CA ASP A 10 12.60 1.98 -28.78
C ASP A 10 11.55 1.02 -29.33
N LEU A 11 11.93 0.13 -30.27
CA LEU A 11 11.04 -0.87 -30.85
C LEU A 11 10.65 -1.94 -29.81
N GLU A 12 11.60 -2.43 -29.03
CA GLU A 12 11.36 -3.38 -27.94
C GLU A 12 10.40 -2.78 -26.89
N GLY A 13 10.63 -1.53 -26.48
CA GLY A 13 9.76 -0.83 -25.56
C GLY A 13 8.36 -0.62 -26.14
N TRP A 14 8.24 -0.24 -27.42
CA TRP A 14 6.94 -0.10 -28.08
C TRP A 14 6.15 -1.43 -28.11
N LEU A 15 6.81 -2.51 -28.51
CA LEU A 15 6.17 -3.84 -28.55
C LEU A 15 5.76 -4.30 -27.16
N ALA A 16 6.60 -4.08 -26.15
CA ALA A 16 6.28 -4.43 -24.77
C ALA A 16 5.08 -3.63 -24.23
N ARG A 17 5.02 -2.30 -24.48
CA ARG A 17 3.86 -1.48 -24.09
C ARG A 17 2.59 -1.96 -24.79
N PHE A 18 2.67 -2.31 -26.07
CA PHE A 18 1.54 -2.89 -26.80
C PHE A 18 1.06 -4.20 -26.16
N LEU A 19 1.96 -5.14 -25.88
CA LEU A 19 1.62 -6.42 -25.25
C LEU A 19 1.04 -6.23 -23.83
N LEU A 20 1.64 -5.35 -23.02
CA LEU A 20 1.15 -5.05 -21.67
C LEU A 20 -0.24 -4.41 -21.71
N ARG A 21 -0.51 -3.53 -22.67
CA ARG A 21 -1.83 -2.97 -22.92
C ARG A 21 -2.84 -4.08 -23.20
N GLU A 22 -2.56 -4.98 -24.16
CA GLU A 22 -3.47 -6.07 -24.50
C GLU A 22 -3.68 -7.04 -23.31
N LEU A 23 -2.62 -7.32 -22.54
CA LEU A 23 -2.74 -8.11 -21.31
C LEU A 23 -3.66 -7.42 -20.28
N CYS A 24 -3.57 -6.11 -20.12
CA CYS A 24 -4.45 -5.36 -19.23
C CYS A 24 -5.89 -5.28 -19.74
N HIS A 25 -6.09 -5.24 -21.07
CA HIS A 25 -7.41 -5.28 -21.70
C HIS A 25 -8.10 -6.63 -21.50
N LEU A 26 -7.35 -7.72 -21.68
CA LEU A 26 -7.88 -9.09 -21.61
C LEU A 26 -7.92 -9.66 -20.18
N GLY A 27 -7.04 -9.18 -19.28
CA GLY A 27 -6.93 -9.63 -17.89
C GLY A 27 -8.26 -9.74 -17.12
N PRO A 28 -9.19 -8.77 -17.20
CA PRO A 28 -10.49 -8.84 -16.54
C PRO A 28 -11.34 -10.07 -16.91
N TYR A 29 -11.16 -10.62 -18.12
CA TYR A 29 -11.89 -11.77 -18.64
C TYR A 29 -11.30 -13.11 -18.20
N PHE A 30 -10.02 -13.12 -17.80
CA PHE A 30 -9.31 -14.31 -17.31
C PHE A 30 -9.34 -14.45 -15.79
N ILE A 31 -9.91 -13.48 -15.07
CA ILE A 31 -10.18 -13.63 -13.63
C ILE A 31 -11.27 -14.68 -13.47
N GLY A 32 -10.85 -15.89 -13.10
CA GLY A 32 -11.70 -17.08 -12.99
C GLY A 32 -12.86 -16.92 -11.99
N ASN A 33 -13.79 -17.88 -12.06
CA ASN A 33 -14.92 -17.92 -11.15
C ASN A 33 -14.48 -18.27 -9.72
N ARG A 34 -15.16 -17.63 -8.77
CA ARG A 34 -15.07 -17.73 -7.31
C ARG A 34 -14.68 -19.13 -6.79
N THR A 35 -13.77 -19.20 -5.81
CA THR A 35 -13.80 -20.27 -4.79
C THR A 35 -14.80 -19.86 -3.71
N SER A 36 -15.60 -20.79 -3.18
CA SER A 36 -16.74 -20.50 -2.28
C SER A 36 -16.39 -19.61 -1.08
N GLU A 37 -15.14 -19.59 -0.66
CA GLU A 37 -14.62 -18.89 0.53
C GLU A 37 -14.05 -17.49 0.27
N GLU A 38 -13.88 -17.06 -0.99
CA GLU A 38 -13.23 -15.78 -1.29
C GLU A 38 -14.21 -14.59 -1.27
N VAL A 39 -13.82 -13.50 -0.60
CA VAL A 39 -14.54 -12.22 -0.56
C VAL A 39 -14.66 -11.65 -1.98
N ALA A 40 -15.86 -11.58 -2.52
CA ALA A 40 -16.18 -11.22 -3.90
C ALA A 40 -15.69 -9.82 -4.28
N SER A 41 -15.71 -8.88 -3.33
CA SER A 41 -15.21 -7.51 -3.53
C SER A 41 -13.71 -7.47 -3.91
N LEU A 42 -12.91 -8.47 -3.52
CA LEU A 42 -11.51 -8.57 -3.94
C LEU A 42 -11.36 -8.84 -5.44
N ASN A 43 -12.28 -9.61 -6.03
CA ASN A 43 -12.30 -9.86 -7.47
C ASN A 43 -12.74 -8.62 -8.25
N PHE A 44 -13.65 -7.81 -7.68
CA PHE A 44 -13.95 -6.49 -8.21
C PHE A 44 -12.70 -5.60 -8.26
N LEU A 45 -11.94 -5.53 -7.17
CA LEU A 45 -10.69 -4.76 -7.12
C LEU A 45 -9.68 -5.21 -8.18
N ARG A 46 -9.49 -6.53 -8.37
CA ARG A 46 -8.57 -7.06 -9.40
C ARG A 46 -8.99 -6.60 -10.80
N LYS A 47 -10.29 -6.72 -11.12
CA LYS A 47 -10.85 -6.27 -12.41
C LYS A 47 -10.64 -4.77 -12.61
N GLU A 48 -10.92 -3.96 -11.61
CA GLU A 48 -10.71 -2.52 -11.67
C GLU A 48 -9.22 -2.14 -11.75
N GLY A 49 -8.34 -2.90 -11.12
CA GLY A 49 -6.90 -2.77 -11.26
C GLY A 49 -6.46 -2.93 -12.72
N TYR A 50 -6.86 -4.03 -13.38
CA TYR A 50 -6.57 -4.24 -14.81
C TYR A 50 -7.09 -3.10 -15.69
N LYS A 51 -8.34 -2.67 -15.46
CA LYS A 51 -8.93 -1.53 -16.20
C LYS A 51 -8.16 -0.24 -15.98
N PHE A 52 -7.73 0.03 -14.75
CA PHE A 52 -6.93 1.21 -14.41
C PHE A 52 -5.58 1.22 -15.13
N PHE A 53 -4.85 0.09 -15.14
CA PHE A 53 -3.59 0.00 -15.88
C PHE A 53 -3.81 0.06 -17.38
N HIS A 54 -4.84 -0.60 -17.91
CA HIS A 54 -5.21 -0.46 -19.32
C HIS A 54 -5.49 1.01 -19.71
N GLU A 55 -6.19 1.76 -18.85
CA GLU A 55 -6.44 3.19 -19.04
C GLU A 55 -5.13 3.98 -19.09
N ALA A 56 -4.18 3.70 -18.20
CA ALA A 56 -2.87 4.33 -18.19
C ALA A 56 -2.09 4.06 -19.50
N TYR A 57 -2.09 2.82 -20.00
CA TYR A 57 -1.43 2.45 -21.26
C TYR A 57 -2.11 3.01 -22.52
N THR A 58 -3.42 3.30 -22.46
CA THR A 58 -4.18 3.86 -23.60
C THR A 58 -4.22 5.39 -23.60
N ASN A 59 -4.02 6.02 -22.45
CA ASN A 59 -4.14 7.47 -22.26
C ASN A 59 -2.83 8.09 -21.73
N GLU A 60 -1.69 7.79 -22.35
CA GLU A 60 -0.37 8.31 -21.93
C GLU A 60 -0.35 9.85 -21.76
N HIS A 61 -1.13 10.58 -22.54
CA HIS A 61 -1.31 12.04 -22.43
C HIS A 61 -1.98 12.53 -21.13
N ARG A 62 -2.36 11.62 -20.23
CA ARG A 62 -2.93 11.91 -18.91
C ARG A 62 -2.13 11.29 -17.77
N VAL A 63 -1.11 10.49 -18.07
CA VAL A 63 -0.37 9.73 -17.06
C VAL A 63 0.59 10.65 -16.31
N VAL A 64 0.57 10.56 -14.98
CA VAL A 64 1.55 11.19 -14.10
C VAL A 64 2.28 10.06 -13.37
N TRP A 65 3.60 10.00 -13.47
CA TRP A 65 4.37 9.10 -12.61
C TRP A 65 4.40 9.66 -11.21
N THR A 66 4.02 8.83 -10.23
CA THR A 66 3.83 9.26 -8.83
C THR A 66 4.61 8.39 -7.86
N SER A 67 4.97 8.95 -6.71
CA SER A 67 5.14 8.16 -5.49
C SER A 67 3.79 7.92 -4.80
N LEU A 68 3.74 6.97 -3.87
CA LEU A 68 2.48 6.47 -3.29
C LEU A 68 1.58 7.51 -2.61
N PHE A 69 2.17 8.55 -2.00
CA PHE A 69 1.45 9.54 -1.18
C PHE A 69 1.23 10.89 -1.87
N VAL A 70 1.48 10.99 -3.17
CA VAL A 70 1.03 12.17 -3.95
C VAL A 70 -0.51 12.24 -3.85
N PRO A 71 -1.11 13.42 -3.59
CA PRO A 71 -2.56 13.55 -3.43
C PRO A 71 -3.29 13.31 -4.76
N SER A 72 -3.70 12.06 -4.99
CA SER A 72 -4.44 11.63 -6.18
C SER A 72 -5.75 12.40 -6.38
N GLU A 73 -6.33 12.98 -5.34
CA GLU A 73 -7.52 13.81 -5.41
C GLU A 73 -7.35 14.98 -6.40
N ILE A 74 -6.19 15.66 -6.36
CA ILE A 74 -5.88 16.75 -7.30
C ILE A 74 -5.75 16.21 -8.73
N LEU A 75 -5.10 15.05 -8.89
CA LEU A 75 -4.88 14.43 -10.19
C LEU A 75 -6.20 13.99 -10.83
N PHE A 76 -7.09 13.32 -10.09
CA PHE A 76 -8.40 12.92 -10.59
C PHE A 76 -9.32 14.11 -10.87
N ALA A 77 -9.22 15.19 -10.09
CA ALA A 77 -9.98 16.42 -10.35
C ALA A 77 -9.61 17.06 -11.71
N LEU A 78 -8.34 16.95 -12.11
CA LEU A 78 -7.86 17.37 -13.45
C LEU A 78 -8.11 16.32 -14.55
N GLY A 79 -8.53 15.11 -14.20
CA GLY A 79 -8.67 13.99 -15.14
C GLY A 79 -7.34 13.33 -15.52
N LEU A 80 -6.35 13.42 -14.64
CA LEU A 80 -5.04 12.76 -14.76
C LEU A 80 -5.06 11.37 -14.11
N ILE A 81 -4.12 10.52 -14.52
CA ILE A 81 -4.00 9.13 -14.08
C ILE A 81 -2.71 8.97 -13.25
N PRO A 82 -2.81 8.78 -11.91
CA PRO A 82 -1.65 8.60 -11.04
C PRO A 82 -1.05 7.20 -11.18
N LEU A 83 0.05 7.05 -11.90
CA LEU A 83 0.78 5.78 -11.98
C LEU A 83 1.85 5.73 -10.89
N SER A 84 1.59 5.04 -9.78
CA SER A 84 2.60 4.86 -8.73
C SER A 84 3.68 3.90 -9.20
N LEU A 85 4.93 4.35 -9.10
CA LEU A 85 6.08 3.54 -9.49
C LEU A 85 6.36 2.40 -8.48
N GLU A 86 6.01 2.57 -7.20
CA GLU A 86 6.07 1.45 -6.25
C GLU A 86 5.00 0.39 -6.56
N VAL A 87 3.78 0.80 -6.88
CA VAL A 87 2.68 -0.13 -7.22
C VAL A 87 2.98 -0.89 -8.51
N ILE A 88 3.56 -0.24 -9.53
CA ILE A 88 3.89 -0.96 -10.77
C ILE A 88 5.03 -1.96 -10.57
N ALA A 89 6.01 -1.66 -9.73
CA ALA A 89 7.04 -2.64 -9.34
C ALA A 89 6.44 -3.84 -8.60
N ALA A 90 5.49 -3.59 -7.67
CA ALA A 90 4.74 -4.66 -6.99
C ALA A 90 4.00 -5.57 -7.98
N LEU A 91 3.39 -4.98 -9.02
CA LEU A 91 2.67 -5.74 -10.06
C LEU A 91 3.60 -6.58 -10.92
N PHE A 92 4.74 -6.03 -11.34
CA PHE A 92 5.73 -6.81 -12.07
C PHE A 92 6.33 -7.93 -11.22
N ALA A 93 6.53 -7.72 -9.92
CA ALA A 93 6.92 -8.79 -9.00
C ALA A 93 5.85 -9.89 -8.92
N GLY A 94 4.57 -9.51 -8.81
CA GLY A 94 3.46 -10.47 -8.84
C GLY A 94 3.35 -11.25 -10.15
N ALA A 95 3.79 -10.67 -11.26
CA ALA A 95 3.88 -11.33 -12.56
C ALA A 95 5.20 -12.11 -12.78
N GLY A 96 6.07 -12.20 -11.77
CA GLY A 96 7.38 -12.87 -11.86
C GLY A 96 8.33 -12.20 -12.87
N GLN A 97 8.16 -10.90 -13.11
CA GLN A 97 8.95 -10.14 -14.08
C GLN A 97 10.01 -9.25 -13.43
N SER A 98 9.96 -9.03 -12.11
CA SER A 98 10.89 -8.15 -11.40
C SER A 98 12.38 -8.36 -11.73
N PRO A 99 12.91 -9.59 -11.95
CA PRO A 99 14.31 -9.76 -12.33
C PRO A 99 14.72 -9.02 -13.61
N LYS A 100 13.80 -8.86 -14.57
CA LYS A 100 14.07 -8.11 -15.82
C LYS A 100 14.28 -6.63 -15.55
N GLY A 101 13.46 -6.04 -14.68
CA GLY A 101 13.59 -4.64 -14.26
C GLY A 101 14.88 -4.46 -13.44
N LEU A 102 15.13 -5.33 -12.47
CA LEU A 102 16.32 -5.23 -11.61
C LEU A 102 17.63 -5.33 -12.41
N ALA A 103 17.70 -6.26 -13.37
CA ALA A 103 18.87 -6.41 -14.24
C ALA A 103 19.10 -5.19 -15.14
N GLU A 104 18.03 -4.58 -15.69
CA GLU A 104 18.19 -3.35 -16.47
C GLU A 104 18.65 -2.18 -15.60
N ALA A 105 18.09 -2.03 -14.40
CA ALA A 105 18.48 -0.97 -13.48
C ALA A 105 19.98 -1.05 -13.13
N GLU A 106 20.49 -2.26 -12.89
CA GLU A 106 21.91 -2.51 -12.66
C GLU A 106 22.76 -2.21 -13.91
N ALA A 107 22.31 -2.62 -15.09
CA ALA A 107 22.99 -2.33 -16.35
C ALA A 107 23.09 -0.81 -16.65
N GLU A 108 22.11 -0.03 -16.20
CA GLU A 108 22.10 1.44 -16.28
C GLU A 108 22.85 2.11 -15.11
N GLY A 109 23.46 1.31 -14.23
CA GLY A 109 24.35 1.77 -13.16
C GLY A 109 23.66 2.14 -11.85
N ILE A 110 22.40 1.74 -11.64
CA ILE A 110 21.75 1.91 -10.34
C ILE A 110 22.33 0.90 -9.34
N PRO A 111 22.92 1.35 -8.22
CA PRO A 111 23.51 0.47 -7.21
C PRO A 111 22.52 -0.53 -6.60
N THR A 112 23.04 -1.68 -6.18
CA THR A 112 22.22 -2.79 -5.64
C THR A 112 21.70 -2.55 -4.23
N ASP A 113 22.25 -1.57 -3.51
CA ASP A 113 21.83 -1.14 -2.17
C ASP A 113 20.63 -0.18 -2.18
N VAL A 114 20.16 0.22 -3.37
CA VAL A 114 18.91 0.97 -3.54
C VAL A 114 17.72 0.01 -3.42
N CYS A 115 16.63 0.47 -2.80
CA CYS A 115 15.37 -0.25 -2.66
C CYS A 115 14.88 -0.86 -3.99
N THR A 116 14.48 -2.14 -3.96
CA THR A 116 14.15 -2.91 -5.16
C THR A 116 12.81 -2.50 -5.79
N PHE A 117 11.89 -1.86 -5.05
CA PHE A 117 10.75 -1.16 -5.67
C PHE A 117 11.22 -0.10 -6.67
N HIS A 118 12.16 0.76 -6.26
CA HIS A 118 12.66 1.84 -7.12
C HIS A 118 13.51 1.29 -8.27
N ARG A 119 14.42 0.34 -7.99
CA ARG A 119 15.25 -0.30 -9.02
C ARG A 119 14.38 -1.00 -10.06
N SER A 120 13.43 -1.84 -9.64
CA SER A 120 12.58 -2.58 -10.58
C SER A 120 11.77 -1.63 -11.45
N ALA A 121 11.11 -0.63 -10.84
CA ALA A 121 10.33 0.38 -11.60
C ALA A 121 11.19 1.15 -12.61
N LEU A 122 12.37 1.65 -12.20
CA LEU A 122 13.29 2.37 -13.07
C LEU A 122 13.84 1.49 -14.19
N GLY A 123 14.14 0.23 -13.91
CA GLY A 123 14.55 -0.73 -14.94
C GLY A 123 13.50 -0.92 -16.02
N PHE A 124 12.23 -1.08 -15.63
CA PHE A 124 11.13 -1.11 -16.59
C PHE A 124 10.93 0.22 -17.32
N ALA A 125 11.17 1.34 -16.66
CA ALA A 125 11.16 2.65 -17.29
C ALA A 125 12.28 2.78 -18.36
N PHE A 126 13.51 2.35 -18.05
CA PHE A 126 14.63 2.32 -19.00
C PHE A 126 14.33 1.42 -20.19
N LYS A 127 13.75 0.23 -19.97
CA LYS A 127 13.27 -0.64 -21.06
C LYS A 127 12.14 -0.02 -21.90
N GLY A 128 11.55 1.09 -21.45
CA GLY A 128 10.39 1.71 -22.08
C GLY A 128 9.10 0.92 -21.91
N TYR A 129 8.97 0.09 -20.87
CA TYR A 129 7.77 -0.75 -20.66
C TYR A 129 6.62 -0.01 -19.98
N LEU A 130 6.92 1.10 -19.31
CA LEU A 130 5.92 1.91 -18.62
C LEU A 130 5.22 2.87 -19.58
N PRO A 131 3.94 3.23 -19.35
CA PRO A 131 3.28 4.30 -20.07
C PRO A 131 4.07 5.60 -19.92
N ARG A 132 4.21 6.35 -21.01
CA ARG A 132 4.93 7.63 -20.98
C ARG A 132 4.14 8.68 -20.19
N PRO A 133 4.74 9.34 -19.18
CA PRO A 133 4.06 10.36 -18.42
C PRO A 133 4.11 11.72 -19.11
N ILE A 134 3.19 12.60 -18.76
CA ILE A 134 3.26 14.03 -19.12
C ILE A 134 4.15 14.83 -18.14
N ILE A 135 4.22 14.38 -16.89
CA ILE A 135 5.00 14.97 -15.79
C ILE A 135 5.22 13.94 -14.69
N HIS A 136 6.20 14.17 -13.82
CA HIS A 136 6.43 13.37 -12.61
C HIS A 136 5.96 14.17 -11.38
N ALA A 137 5.45 13.48 -10.37
CA ALA A 137 5.09 14.07 -9.08
C ALA A 137 5.56 13.16 -7.95
N THR A 138 6.08 13.73 -6.87
CA THR A 138 6.55 12.96 -5.71
C THR A 138 6.42 13.77 -4.44
N THR A 139 6.57 13.11 -3.30
CA THR A 139 6.48 13.71 -1.96
C THR A 139 7.72 13.36 -1.15
N SER A 140 8.11 14.21 -0.20
CA SER A 140 9.15 13.84 0.79
C SER A 140 8.67 12.81 1.84
N THR A 141 7.38 12.47 1.86
CA THR A 141 6.82 11.38 2.68
C THR A 141 7.44 10.02 2.34
N LEU A 142 7.59 9.16 3.35
CA LEU A 142 8.23 7.84 3.38
C LEU A 142 9.76 7.85 3.33
N CYS A 143 10.35 8.26 2.22
CA CYS A 143 11.78 8.14 1.97
C CYS A 143 12.29 9.19 0.98
N ASP A 144 13.57 9.52 1.11
CA ASP A 144 14.31 10.37 0.17
C ASP A 144 14.49 9.72 -1.21
N SER A 145 14.50 8.39 -1.24
CA SER A 145 14.65 7.58 -2.46
C SER A 145 13.52 7.82 -3.46
N ASN A 146 12.31 8.19 -3.01
CA ASN A 146 11.22 8.59 -3.88
C ASN A 146 11.56 9.82 -4.73
N ILE A 147 12.22 10.82 -4.13
CA ILE A 147 12.64 12.03 -4.86
C ILE A 147 13.74 11.68 -5.86
N LYS A 148 14.74 10.90 -5.45
CA LYS A 148 15.85 10.50 -6.33
C LYS A 148 15.38 9.65 -7.50
N MET A 149 14.45 8.73 -7.25
CA MET A 149 13.83 7.90 -8.27
C MET A 149 13.09 8.74 -9.31
N SER A 150 12.28 9.72 -8.88
CA SER A 150 11.61 10.62 -9.83
C SER A 150 12.59 11.47 -10.65
N ARG A 151 13.71 11.91 -10.04
CA ARG A 151 14.79 12.64 -10.74
C ARG A 151 15.54 11.78 -11.77
N ILE A 152 15.82 10.51 -11.47
CA ILE A 152 16.33 9.57 -12.47
C ILE A 152 15.28 9.40 -13.58
N GLY A 153 14.00 9.33 -13.22
CA GLY A 153 12.92 9.30 -14.20
C GLY A 153 12.97 10.46 -15.20
N GLU A 154 13.35 11.67 -14.79
CA GLU A 154 13.46 12.83 -15.71
C GLU A 154 14.47 12.58 -16.83
N THR A 155 15.55 11.85 -16.56
CA THR A 155 16.57 11.51 -17.57
C THR A 155 16.05 10.48 -18.58
N ILE A 156 15.06 9.67 -18.17
CA ILE A 156 14.39 8.66 -19.00
C ILE A 156 13.31 9.31 -19.87
N THR A 157 12.50 10.20 -19.29
CA THR A 157 11.27 10.71 -19.93
C THR A 157 11.42 12.11 -20.53
N GLY A 158 12.45 12.86 -20.11
CA GLY A 158 12.60 14.29 -20.40
C GLY A 158 11.52 15.16 -19.76
N LYS A 159 10.81 14.65 -18.75
CA LYS A 159 9.74 15.37 -18.04
C LYS A 159 10.20 15.81 -16.66
N GLU A 160 9.77 16.99 -16.24
CA GLU A 160 10.09 17.52 -14.92
C GLU A 160 9.38 16.78 -13.79
N THR A 161 9.98 16.82 -12.60
CA THR A 161 9.40 16.33 -11.34
C THR A 161 8.95 17.48 -10.47
N LEU A 162 7.65 17.47 -10.14
CA LEU A 162 7.10 18.26 -9.06
C LEU A 162 7.32 17.53 -7.73
N VAL A 163 7.91 18.22 -6.75
CA VAL A 163 8.15 17.68 -5.41
C VAL A 163 7.28 18.44 -4.42
N LEU A 164 6.47 17.71 -3.65
CA LEU A 164 5.77 18.23 -2.49
C LEU A 164 6.62 17.97 -1.25
N ASP A 165 7.16 19.02 -0.66
CA ASP A 165 7.89 18.89 0.61
C ASP A 165 6.92 18.92 1.79
N VAL A 166 6.77 17.78 2.45
CA VAL A 166 5.82 17.56 3.55
C VAL A 166 6.52 17.79 4.89
N PRO A 167 6.15 18.84 5.65
CA PRO A 167 6.69 19.06 6.98
C PRO A 167 6.38 17.91 7.94
N TYR A 168 7.23 17.69 8.93
CA TYR A 168 7.04 16.64 9.92
C TYR A 168 5.98 17.00 10.97
N ASP A 169 6.01 18.24 11.46
CA ASP A 169 5.15 18.69 12.54
C ASP A 169 3.87 19.35 12.02
N LEU A 170 2.75 18.99 12.66
CA LEU A 170 1.43 19.53 12.35
C LEU A 170 1.23 20.86 13.09
N THR A 171 1.78 21.94 12.54
CA THR A 171 1.59 23.31 13.02
C THR A 171 0.77 24.13 12.02
N LYS A 172 0.33 25.34 12.42
CA LYS A 172 -0.40 26.23 11.49
C LYS A 172 0.50 26.66 10.33
N GLU A 173 1.79 26.85 10.62
CA GLU A 173 2.81 27.26 9.67
C GLU A 173 3.10 26.15 8.66
N SER A 174 3.27 24.91 9.12
CA SER A 174 3.47 23.74 8.26
C SER A 174 2.27 23.52 7.32
N VAL A 175 1.05 23.69 7.85
CA VAL A 175 -0.17 23.57 7.06
C VAL A 175 -0.23 24.69 6.01
N CYS A 176 -0.01 25.95 6.39
CA CYS A 176 0.03 27.07 5.45
C CYS A 176 1.08 26.88 4.35
N TYR A 177 2.27 26.41 4.71
CA TYR A 177 3.37 26.15 3.79
C TYR A 177 3.01 25.05 2.76
N LEU A 178 2.53 23.91 3.23
CA LEU A 178 2.17 22.80 2.34
C LEU A 178 0.91 23.11 1.52
N SER A 179 -0.06 23.85 2.05
CA SER A 179 -1.21 24.31 1.28
C SER A 179 -0.80 25.21 0.11
N ALA A 180 0.10 26.17 0.34
CA ALA A 180 0.64 27.02 -0.72
C ALA A 180 1.39 26.19 -1.79
N GLN A 181 2.18 25.19 -1.37
CA GLN A 181 2.81 24.25 -2.31
C GLN A 181 1.79 23.45 -3.11
N LEU A 182 0.70 22.98 -2.51
CA LEU A 182 -0.36 22.22 -3.21
C LEU A 182 -1.11 23.09 -4.23
N GLU A 183 -1.32 24.36 -3.93
CA GLU A 183 -1.86 25.33 -4.88
C GLU A 183 -0.92 25.56 -6.08
N GLU A 184 0.38 25.75 -5.83
CA GLU A 184 1.38 25.90 -6.88
C GLU A 184 1.53 24.62 -7.71
N PHE A 185 1.56 23.46 -7.05
CA PHE A 185 1.54 22.14 -7.65
C PHE A 185 0.36 21.99 -8.61
N THR A 186 -0.84 22.39 -8.17
CA THR A 186 -2.04 22.37 -9.01
C THR A 186 -1.89 23.27 -10.22
N LYS A 187 -1.41 24.51 -10.05
CA LYS A 187 -1.18 25.44 -11.17
C LYS A 187 -0.20 24.88 -12.21
N LYS A 188 0.87 24.20 -11.77
CA LYS A 188 1.82 23.54 -12.69
C LYS A 188 1.16 22.38 -13.44
N LEU A 189 0.34 21.58 -12.74
CA LEU A 189 -0.44 20.52 -13.36
C LEU A 189 -1.44 21.04 -14.40
N GLU A 190 -2.10 22.19 -14.15
CA GLU A 190 -3.00 22.81 -15.14
C GLU A 190 -2.30 23.11 -16.47
N VAL A 191 -1.05 23.57 -16.42
CA VAL A 191 -0.25 23.92 -17.61
C VAL A 191 0.07 22.66 -18.42
N VAL A 192 0.59 21.61 -17.79
CA VAL A 192 0.95 20.37 -18.51
C VAL A 192 -0.26 19.56 -18.94
N ALA A 193 -1.36 19.58 -18.17
CA ALA A 193 -2.63 18.95 -18.52
C ALA A 193 -3.42 19.75 -19.57
N ARG A 194 -3.03 21.01 -19.84
CA ARG A 194 -3.73 21.96 -20.70
C ARG A 194 -5.21 22.11 -20.31
N ARG A 195 -5.47 22.10 -19.01
CA ARG A 195 -6.82 22.15 -18.43
C ARG A 195 -6.78 22.90 -17.11
N ARG A 196 -7.71 23.82 -16.91
CA ARG A 196 -7.89 24.49 -15.62
C ARG A 196 -8.58 23.57 -14.61
N MET A 197 -8.15 23.66 -13.36
CA MET A 197 -8.80 23.04 -12.23
C MET A 197 -10.18 23.67 -12.07
N ASP A 198 -11.21 22.84 -12.16
CA ASP A 198 -12.57 23.23 -11.79
C ASP A 198 -12.72 23.08 -10.27
N PRO A 199 -12.94 24.17 -9.51
CA PRO A 199 -13.11 24.11 -8.07
C PRO A 199 -14.28 23.23 -7.65
N GLN A 200 -15.37 23.18 -8.44
CA GLN A 200 -16.50 22.30 -8.15
C GLN A 200 -16.12 20.84 -8.32
N ARG A 201 -15.36 20.53 -9.37
CA ARG A 201 -14.85 19.17 -9.58
C ARG A 201 -13.92 18.72 -8.45
N LEU A 202 -13.05 19.60 -7.98
CA LEU A 202 -12.17 19.30 -6.84
C LEU A 202 -13.00 19.01 -5.57
N ARG A 203 -14.04 19.79 -5.30
CA ARG A 203 -14.99 19.54 -4.20
C ARG A 203 -15.63 18.17 -4.29
N GLU A 204 -16.18 17.81 -5.44
CA GLU A 204 -16.80 16.48 -5.67
C GLU A 204 -15.82 15.33 -5.43
N VAL A 205 -14.56 15.49 -5.84
CA VAL A 205 -13.52 14.48 -5.65
C VAL A 205 -13.15 14.33 -4.17
N LEU A 206 -13.11 15.42 -3.41
CA LEU A 206 -12.87 15.40 -1.95
C LEU A 206 -14.05 14.79 -1.19
N GLU A 207 -15.28 15.13 -1.56
CA GLU A 207 -16.48 14.50 -1.00
C GLU A 207 -16.49 13.00 -1.28
N ARG A 208 -16.08 12.59 -2.49
CA ARG A 208 -15.89 11.18 -2.81
C ARG A 208 -14.83 10.53 -1.93
N ALA A 209 -13.67 11.16 -1.78
CA ALA A 209 -12.61 10.67 -0.91
C ALA A 209 -13.08 10.52 0.55
N ASN A 210 -13.95 11.41 1.04
CA ASN A 210 -14.58 11.28 2.36
C ASN A 210 -15.52 10.08 2.45
N ARG A 211 -16.38 9.84 1.45
CA ARG A 211 -17.23 8.64 1.42
C ARG A 211 -16.41 7.36 1.36
N THR A 212 -15.33 7.35 0.58
CA THR A 212 -14.35 6.25 0.60
C THR A 212 -13.76 6.06 1.99
N ARG A 213 -13.29 7.14 2.63
CA ARG A 213 -12.71 7.12 3.99
C ARG A 213 -13.70 6.56 5.01
N GLU A 214 -14.96 6.96 4.97
CA GLU A 214 -16.02 6.42 5.84
C GLU A 214 -16.17 4.90 5.67
N LYS A 215 -16.16 4.42 4.42
CA LYS A 215 -16.23 2.98 4.15
C LYS A 215 -14.97 2.22 4.54
N MET A 216 -13.79 2.84 4.43
CA MET A 216 -12.56 2.28 4.98
C MET A 216 -12.65 2.13 6.51
N LEU A 217 -13.17 3.14 7.21
CA LEU A 217 -13.39 3.07 8.66
C LEU A 217 -14.42 2.00 9.03
N GLU A 218 -15.52 1.87 8.28
CA GLU A 218 -16.53 0.82 8.47
C GLU A 218 -15.92 -0.58 8.27
N VAL A 219 -15.16 -0.80 7.20
CA VAL A 219 -14.42 -2.05 6.98
C VAL A 219 -13.47 -2.33 8.14
N ASN A 220 -12.69 -1.33 8.56
CA ASN A 220 -11.75 -1.47 9.66
C ASN A 220 -12.44 -1.77 11.00
N GLU A 221 -13.65 -1.25 11.22
CA GLU A 221 -14.45 -1.56 12.40
C GLU A 221 -14.99 -2.99 12.35
N ILE A 222 -15.53 -3.44 11.22
CA ILE A 222 -16.03 -4.82 11.06
C ILE A 222 -14.94 -5.85 11.37
N ARG A 223 -13.67 -5.52 11.12
CA ARG A 223 -12.52 -6.40 11.40
C ARG A 223 -12.24 -6.65 12.88
N THR A 224 -12.82 -5.88 13.80
CA THR A 224 -12.73 -6.17 15.24
C THR A 224 -13.52 -7.44 15.57
N SER A 225 -14.64 -7.67 14.88
CA SER A 225 -15.47 -8.87 15.05
C SER A 225 -14.66 -10.16 14.86
N PRO A 226 -14.84 -11.17 15.75
CA PRO A 226 -14.20 -12.47 15.57
C PRO A 226 -14.71 -13.19 14.31
N PHE A 227 -15.89 -12.85 13.81
CA PHE A 227 -16.48 -13.42 12.60
C PHE A 227 -16.00 -12.79 11.29
N SER A 228 -15.16 -11.74 11.35
CA SER A 228 -14.66 -11.04 10.16
C SER A 228 -14.09 -12.04 9.15
N PRO A 229 -14.65 -12.10 7.92
CA PRO A 229 -14.22 -13.07 6.91
C PRO A 229 -13.03 -12.56 6.08
N LEU A 230 -12.55 -11.34 6.31
CA LEU A 230 -11.51 -10.72 5.49
C LEU A 230 -10.12 -11.24 5.87
N PRO A 231 -9.42 -12.01 5.01
CA PRO A 231 -8.10 -12.51 5.34
C PRO A 231 -7.08 -11.39 5.21
N GLY A 232 -6.34 -11.07 6.27
CA GLY A 232 -5.39 -9.97 6.25
C GLY A 232 -4.28 -10.11 5.20
N THR A 233 -3.89 -11.36 4.88
CA THR A 233 -2.97 -11.69 3.77
C THR A 233 -3.40 -11.10 2.42
N LYS A 234 -4.71 -11.00 2.17
CA LYS A 234 -5.27 -10.41 0.94
C LYS A 234 -5.32 -8.88 0.99
N THR A 235 -5.36 -8.28 2.19
CA THR A 235 -5.48 -6.82 2.36
C THR A 235 -4.13 -6.09 2.34
N LEU A 236 -3.02 -6.81 2.49
CA LEU A 236 -1.66 -6.27 2.30
C LEU A 236 -1.40 -5.67 0.90
N GLY A 237 -2.30 -5.91 -0.06
CA GLY A 237 -2.30 -5.28 -1.39
C GLY A 237 -3.15 -4.01 -1.50
N PHE A 238 -3.74 -3.51 -0.42
CA PHE A 238 -4.73 -2.43 -0.48
C PHE A 238 -4.14 -1.03 -0.70
N MET A 239 -2.83 -0.86 -0.84
CA MET A 239 -2.22 0.45 -1.12
C MET A 239 -2.75 1.09 -2.42
N LEU A 240 -3.07 0.29 -3.44
CA LEU A 240 -3.70 0.79 -4.67
C LEU A 240 -5.09 1.42 -4.38
N PRO A 241 -6.09 0.69 -3.85
CA PRO A 241 -7.40 1.27 -3.56
C PRO A 241 -7.40 2.32 -2.44
N SER A 242 -6.58 2.16 -1.40
CA SER A 242 -6.58 3.04 -0.21
C SER A 242 -5.84 4.36 -0.40
N HIS A 243 -4.86 4.43 -1.31
CA HIS A 243 -4.02 5.63 -1.47
C HIS A 243 -4.03 6.13 -2.92
N VAL A 244 -3.55 5.33 -3.87
CA VAL A 244 -3.41 5.76 -5.28
C VAL A 244 -4.75 6.11 -5.92
N LEU A 245 -5.82 5.37 -5.57
CA LEU A 245 -7.16 5.56 -6.12
C LEU A 245 -8.05 6.50 -5.27
N GLN A 246 -7.50 7.21 -4.28
CA GLN A 246 -8.28 8.16 -3.47
C GLN A 246 -8.93 9.25 -4.32
N GLY A 247 -10.21 9.52 -4.08
CA GLY A 247 -11.01 10.45 -4.89
C GLY A 247 -11.55 9.87 -6.20
N SER A 248 -11.24 8.62 -6.56
CA SER A 248 -11.82 7.93 -7.71
C SER A 248 -13.09 7.16 -7.35
N SER A 249 -14.01 6.98 -8.32
CA SER A 249 -15.19 6.13 -8.16
C SER A 249 -14.85 4.67 -7.94
N ARG A 250 -13.71 4.20 -8.49
CA ARG A 250 -13.23 2.82 -8.33
C ARG A 250 -12.98 2.46 -6.87
N SER A 251 -12.32 3.37 -6.15
CA SER A 251 -12.03 3.16 -4.72
C SER A 251 -13.31 3.24 -3.87
N GLU A 252 -14.17 4.24 -4.12
CA GLU A 252 -15.46 4.38 -3.46
C GLU A 252 -16.32 3.12 -3.62
N GLU A 253 -16.45 2.63 -4.85
CA GLU A 253 -17.25 1.45 -5.16
C GLU A 253 -16.66 0.18 -4.54
N PHE A 254 -15.33 0.01 -4.60
CA PHE A 254 -14.66 -1.13 -3.98
C PHE A 254 -14.92 -1.19 -2.46
N TYR A 255 -14.66 -0.10 -1.74
CA TYR A 255 -14.86 -0.08 -0.28
C TYR A 255 -16.34 -0.14 0.10
N THR A 256 -17.24 0.42 -0.71
CA THR A 256 -18.70 0.30 -0.49
C THR A 256 -19.17 -1.15 -0.60
N ARG A 257 -18.75 -1.86 -1.67
CA ARG A 257 -19.06 -3.28 -1.86
C ARG A 257 -18.45 -4.12 -0.74
N LEU A 258 -17.18 -3.86 -0.39
CA LEU A 258 -16.49 -4.59 0.66
C LEU A 258 -17.17 -4.41 2.01
N ALA A 259 -17.50 -3.18 2.41
CA ALA A 259 -18.20 -2.91 3.67
C ALA A 259 -19.53 -3.65 3.75
N ALA A 260 -20.34 -3.60 2.69
CA ALA A 260 -21.63 -4.28 2.63
C ALA A 260 -21.49 -5.81 2.74
N GLU A 261 -20.58 -6.39 1.96
CA GLU A 261 -20.32 -7.84 1.95
C GLU A 261 -19.84 -8.36 3.31
N LEU A 262 -18.89 -7.65 3.94
CA LEU A 262 -18.37 -8.05 5.25
C LEU A 262 -19.45 -7.94 6.33
N LYS A 263 -20.23 -6.86 6.31
CA LYS A 263 -21.32 -6.63 7.27
C LYS A 263 -22.40 -7.70 7.17
N GLU A 264 -22.80 -8.07 5.95
CA GLU A 264 -23.76 -9.14 5.70
C GLU A 264 -23.23 -10.49 6.22
N THR A 265 -21.98 -10.81 5.91
CA THR A 265 -21.35 -12.08 6.33
C THR A 265 -21.25 -12.20 7.84
N VAL A 266 -20.82 -11.13 8.53
CA VAL A 266 -20.74 -11.10 9.99
C VAL A 266 -22.15 -11.22 10.61
N SER A 267 -23.12 -10.44 10.13
CA SER A 267 -24.49 -10.48 10.63
C SER A 267 -25.14 -11.86 10.44
N ALA A 268 -24.84 -12.56 9.34
CA ALA A 268 -25.35 -13.91 9.09
C ALA A 268 -24.78 -14.93 10.07
N LYS A 269 -23.47 -14.86 10.38
CA LYS A 269 -22.81 -15.73 11.36
C LYS A 269 -23.29 -15.47 12.79
N GLU A 270 -23.51 -14.22 13.15
CA GLU A 270 -24.08 -13.86 14.45
C GLU A 270 -25.49 -14.44 14.63
N LYS A 271 -26.31 -14.40 13.57
CA LYS A 271 -27.68 -14.96 13.59
C LYS A 271 -27.74 -16.48 13.56
N SER A 272 -26.73 -17.16 13.01
CA SER A 272 -26.72 -18.63 12.95
C SER A 272 -26.42 -19.28 14.30
N GLY A 273 -26.02 -18.50 15.32
CA GLY A 273 -25.70 -18.99 16.65
C GLY A 273 -24.39 -19.79 16.73
N VAL A 274 -23.58 -19.76 15.66
CA VAL A 274 -22.25 -20.40 15.64
C VAL A 274 -21.32 -19.60 16.55
N SER A 275 -20.67 -20.27 17.50
CA SER A 275 -19.66 -19.62 18.34
C SER A 275 -18.43 -19.26 17.50
N PRO A 276 -17.82 -18.08 17.71
CA PRO A 276 -16.61 -17.72 16.99
C PRO A 276 -15.46 -18.65 17.37
N GLU A 277 -14.65 -19.03 16.38
CA GLU A 277 -13.38 -19.69 16.65
C GLU A 277 -12.42 -18.68 17.28
N GLU A 278 -11.83 -19.06 18.41
CA GLU A 278 -10.71 -18.33 18.98
C GLU A 278 -9.49 -18.51 18.08
N LYS A 279 -8.90 -17.40 17.64
CA LYS A 279 -7.72 -17.40 16.76
C LYS A 279 -6.69 -16.46 17.34
N ILE A 280 -5.42 -16.84 17.24
CA ILE A 280 -4.27 -15.96 17.47
C ILE A 280 -4.30 -14.86 16.42
N ARG A 281 -4.24 -13.61 16.88
CA ARG A 281 -4.46 -12.39 16.10
C ARG A 281 -3.14 -11.68 15.88
N LEU A 282 -2.69 -11.65 14.63
CA LEU A 282 -1.43 -11.02 14.26
C LEU A 282 -1.65 -9.60 13.75
N LEU A 283 -0.75 -8.70 14.15
CA LEU A 283 -0.56 -7.40 13.52
C LEU A 283 0.58 -7.49 12.50
N TRP A 284 0.30 -7.15 11.24
CA TRP A 284 1.33 -7.09 10.20
C TRP A 284 1.85 -5.67 10.00
N LEU A 285 3.17 -5.52 10.04
CA LEU A 285 3.86 -4.25 9.85
C LEU A 285 4.60 -4.25 8.50
N GLU A 286 4.55 -3.11 7.80
CA GLU A 286 5.06 -2.87 6.46
C GLU A 286 4.33 -3.60 5.32
N LEU A 287 5.06 -3.84 4.23
CA LEU A 287 4.61 -4.47 3.00
C LEU A 287 4.77 -6.00 3.08
N LYS A 288 4.41 -6.69 1.99
CA LYS A 288 4.62 -8.13 1.83
C LYS A 288 5.49 -8.42 0.62
N PRO A 289 6.01 -9.65 0.47
CA PRO A 289 6.42 -10.16 -0.83
C PRO A 289 5.27 -10.09 -1.84
N TYR A 290 5.53 -9.46 -2.98
CA TYR A 290 4.56 -9.35 -4.08
C TYR A 290 4.70 -10.48 -5.09
N PHE A 291 5.87 -11.13 -5.17
CA PHE A 291 6.05 -12.38 -5.90
C PHE A 291 5.43 -13.58 -5.14
N LYS A 292 5.30 -14.71 -5.83
CA LYS A 292 4.76 -15.96 -5.25
C LYS A 292 5.72 -16.49 -4.17
N CYS A 293 5.24 -16.62 -2.93
CA CYS A 293 6.02 -17.16 -1.82
C CYS A 293 5.13 -17.93 -0.83
N GLU A 294 5.76 -18.61 0.12
CA GLU A 294 5.10 -19.51 1.08
C GLU A 294 4.46 -18.77 2.27
N ILE A 295 4.77 -17.50 2.52
CA ILE A 295 4.29 -16.78 3.72
C ILE A 295 2.76 -16.77 3.82
N PRO A 296 1.99 -16.37 2.79
CA PRO A 296 0.54 -16.39 2.87
C PRO A 296 0.01 -17.81 3.10
N THR A 297 0.60 -18.82 2.45
CA THR A 297 0.22 -20.22 2.63
C THR A 297 0.41 -20.67 4.07
N VAL A 298 1.57 -20.41 4.67
CA VAL A 298 1.85 -20.79 6.07
C VAL A 298 0.83 -20.18 7.02
N ILE A 299 0.46 -18.92 6.83
CA ILE A 299 -0.56 -18.27 7.67
C ILE A 299 -1.95 -18.86 7.41
N GLU A 300 -2.35 -19.00 6.14
CA GLU A 300 -3.69 -19.47 5.76
C GLU A 300 -3.93 -20.95 6.08
N THR A 301 -2.89 -21.80 6.12
CA THR A 301 -3.03 -23.22 6.49
C THR A 301 -3.16 -23.45 8.00
N ASN A 302 -2.77 -22.48 8.83
CA ASN A 302 -2.94 -22.55 10.28
C ASN A 302 -4.28 -21.89 10.64
N SER A 303 -5.35 -22.69 10.71
CA SER A 303 -6.73 -22.20 10.89
C SER A 303 -6.95 -21.45 12.21
N ASP A 304 -6.09 -21.69 13.20
CA ASP A 304 -6.07 -21.03 14.50
C ASP A 304 -5.37 -19.67 14.50
N ILE A 305 -4.87 -19.19 13.34
CA ILE A 305 -4.17 -17.92 13.21
C ILE A 305 -4.81 -17.06 12.15
N LYS A 306 -4.80 -15.74 12.37
CA LYS A 306 -5.09 -14.76 11.32
C LYS A 306 -4.25 -13.50 11.46
N ILE A 307 -3.95 -12.86 10.34
CA ILE A 307 -3.61 -11.43 10.34
C ILE A 307 -4.91 -10.66 10.60
N ALA A 308 -5.04 -10.12 11.81
CA ALA A 308 -6.21 -9.36 12.21
C ALA A 308 -6.21 -7.96 11.59
N PHE A 309 -5.03 -7.33 11.53
CA PHE A 309 -4.86 -6.00 10.95
C PHE A 309 -3.44 -5.77 10.40
N GLU A 310 -3.32 -4.80 9.51
CA GLU A 310 -2.06 -4.35 8.88
C GLU A 310 -1.96 -2.84 9.07
N GLU A 311 -0.81 -2.34 9.54
CA GLU A 311 -0.66 -0.90 9.81
C GLU A 311 -0.94 -0.02 8.57
N THR A 312 -0.70 -0.54 7.37
CA THR A 312 -0.88 0.15 6.09
C THR A 312 -2.34 0.48 5.79
N ASN A 313 -3.28 -0.23 6.41
CA ASN A 313 -4.72 0.00 6.29
C ASN A 313 -5.28 0.99 7.35
N TYR A 314 -4.43 1.54 8.21
CA TYR A 314 -4.83 2.52 9.21
C TYR A 314 -5.19 3.87 8.56
N VAL A 315 -6.41 4.35 8.83
CA VAL A 315 -6.90 5.66 8.37
C VAL A 315 -6.47 6.72 9.39
N TYR A 316 -5.43 7.48 9.06
CA TYR A 316 -4.79 8.44 9.97
C TYR A 316 -5.25 9.89 9.82
N TRP A 317 -6.06 10.21 8.80
CA TRP A 317 -6.43 11.58 8.48
C TRP A 317 -7.87 11.89 8.86
N GLU A 318 -8.15 13.15 9.18
CA GLU A 318 -9.49 13.69 9.41
C GLU A 318 -10.30 13.82 8.09
N PRO A 319 -11.63 13.94 8.14
CA PRO A 319 -12.43 14.27 6.97
C PRO A 319 -11.88 15.51 6.24
N LEU A 320 -11.81 15.43 4.92
CA LEU A 320 -11.34 16.52 4.08
C LEU A 320 -12.42 17.60 3.99
N ASP A 321 -12.03 18.87 4.05
CA ASP A 321 -12.93 20.02 3.92
C ASP A 321 -12.96 20.46 2.44
N PRO A 322 -14.08 20.26 1.70
CA PRO A 322 -14.20 20.68 0.31
C PRO A 322 -14.11 22.21 0.13
N GLN A 323 -14.43 23.01 1.15
CA GLN A 323 -14.30 24.46 1.10
C GLN A 323 -12.86 24.93 1.29
N ARG A 324 -12.02 24.10 1.92
CA ARG A 324 -10.59 24.35 2.14
C ARG A 324 -9.76 23.16 1.64
N PRO A 325 -9.77 22.91 0.32
CA PRO A 325 -9.25 21.67 -0.27
C PRO A 325 -7.75 21.48 -0.02
N TYR A 326 -6.94 22.52 -0.28
CA TYR A 326 -5.49 22.45 -0.10
C TYR A 326 -5.06 22.42 1.37
N GLU A 327 -5.84 23.04 2.27
CA GLU A 327 -5.59 22.96 3.71
C GLU A 327 -5.85 21.55 4.24
N SER A 328 -7.01 20.98 3.91
CA SER A 328 -7.36 19.65 4.39
C SER A 328 -6.45 18.56 3.81
N LEU A 329 -6.05 18.67 2.53
CA LEU A 329 -5.04 17.80 1.94
C LEU A 329 -3.67 17.95 2.60
N ALA A 330 -3.23 19.18 2.90
CA ALA A 330 -1.98 19.42 3.64
C ALA A 330 -2.00 18.76 5.01
N ARG A 331 -3.09 18.92 5.77
CA ARG A 331 -3.27 18.24 7.07
C ARG A 331 -3.23 16.72 6.94
N LYS A 332 -3.88 16.16 5.92
CA LYS A 332 -3.81 14.72 5.60
C LYS A 332 -2.36 14.30 5.41
N LEU A 333 -1.62 14.91 4.47
CA LEU A 333 -0.23 14.56 4.16
C LEU A 333 0.69 14.62 5.40
N ILE A 334 0.61 15.71 6.17
CA ILE A 334 1.47 15.92 7.36
C ILE A 334 1.17 14.89 8.44
N SER A 335 -0.11 14.52 8.64
CA SER A 335 -0.58 13.63 9.71
C SER A 335 -0.29 12.14 9.47
N ASN A 336 0.30 11.80 8.31
CA ASN A 336 0.69 10.43 8.02
C ASN A 336 1.60 9.90 9.15
N HIS A 337 1.27 8.74 9.71
CA HIS A 337 2.05 8.10 10.77
C HIS A 337 3.41 7.60 10.27
N TYR A 338 3.56 7.51 8.95
CA TYR A 338 4.84 7.33 8.30
C TYR A 338 5.66 8.63 8.15
N ASN A 339 5.15 9.79 8.54
CA ASN A 339 5.84 11.06 8.46
C ASN A 339 6.26 11.56 9.86
N GLY A 340 7.42 12.21 9.94
CA GLY A 340 7.94 12.77 11.19
C GLY A 340 8.49 11.74 12.19
N PRO A 341 8.49 12.06 13.50
CA PRO A 341 9.10 11.23 14.54
C PRO A 341 8.52 9.83 14.63
N LEU A 342 9.37 8.85 14.98
CA LEU A 342 8.98 7.44 15.11
C LEU A 342 7.86 7.22 16.15
N ASP A 343 7.78 8.07 17.18
CA ASP A 343 6.76 8.01 18.23
C ASP A 343 5.33 8.07 17.68
N ARG A 344 5.13 8.79 16.57
CA ARG A 344 3.82 8.84 15.90
C ARG A 344 3.39 7.47 15.38
N ARG A 345 4.32 6.74 14.74
CA ARG A 345 4.08 5.36 14.30
C ARG A 345 3.83 4.46 15.50
N ILE A 346 4.66 4.55 16.55
CA ILE A 346 4.50 3.73 17.77
C ILE A 346 3.12 3.94 18.40
N ALA A 347 2.63 5.18 18.49
CA ALA A 347 1.30 5.47 19.03
C ALA A 347 0.18 4.80 18.22
N VAL A 348 0.28 4.80 16.89
CA VAL A 348 -0.64 4.06 16.02
C VAL A 348 -0.55 2.57 16.27
N LEU A 349 0.66 1.99 16.36
CA LEU A 349 0.83 0.56 16.62
C LEU A 349 0.20 0.14 17.95
N LYS A 350 0.39 0.91 19.02
CA LYS A 350 -0.25 0.66 20.34
C LYS A 350 -1.77 0.73 20.27
N THR A 351 -2.30 1.66 19.46
CA THR A 351 -3.75 1.75 19.20
C THR A 351 -4.26 0.52 18.47
N LEU A 352 -3.55 0.05 17.45
CA LEU A 352 -3.92 -1.14 16.67
C LEU A 352 -3.86 -2.40 17.52
N VAL A 353 -2.82 -2.55 18.36
CA VAL A 353 -2.70 -3.67 19.30
C VAL A 353 -3.94 -3.80 20.18
N LYS A 354 -4.38 -2.69 20.78
CA LYS A 354 -5.54 -2.67 21.69
C LYS A 354 -6.85 -2.83 20.94
N LYS A 355 -7.02 -2.14 19.80
CA LYS A 355 -8.29 -2.15 19.04
C LYS A 355 -8.61 -3.51 18.44
N TYR A 356 -7.58 -4.27 18.05
CA TYR A 356 -7.75 -5.52 17.32
C TYR A 356 -7.38 -6.76 18.13
N ASP A 357 -7.22 -6.61 19.46
CA ASP A 357 -6.87 -7.69 20.40
C ASP A 357 -5.70 -8.53 19.87
N ILE A 358 -4.57 -7.87 19.61
CA ILE A 358 -3.41 -8.50 18.95
C ILE A 358 -2.62 -9.35 19.95
N ASP A 359 -2.26 -10.57 19.54
CA ASP A 359 -1.46 -11.52 20.32
C ASP A 359 0.03 -11.52 19.93
N GLY A 360 0.34 -11.08 18.71
CA GLY A 360 1.70 -11.04 18.19
C GLY A 360 1.83 -10.11 16.99
N ALA A 361 3.04 -9.61 16.74
CA ALA A 361 3.30 -8.76 15.59
C ALA A 361 4.40 -9.34 14.69
N ILE A 362 4.22 -9.17 13.38
CA ILE A 362 5.21 -9.52 12.36
C ILE A 362 5.61 -8.25 11.63
N ILE A 363 6.91 -7.95 11.62
CA ILE A 363 7.49 -6.91 10.77
C ILE A 363 8.15 -7.60 9.58
N PHE A 364 7.73 -7.25 8.36
CA PHE A 364 8.44 -7.68 7.16
C PHE A 364 9.47 -6.61 6.75
N SER A 365 10.74 -6.87 7.04
CA SER A 365 11.85 -5.96 6.77
C SER A 365 12.32 -6.09 5.34
N HIS A 366 11.69 -5.31 4.46
CA HIS A 366 12.05 -5.18 3.06
C HIS A 366 13.50 -4.71 2.88
N TRP A 367 14.24 -5.41 2.02
CA TRP A 367 15.59 -5.02 1.60
C TRP A 367 15.59 -3.63 0.96
N GLY A 368 16.44 -2.75 1.48
CA GLY A 368 16.54 -1.36 1.04
C GLY A 368 15.56 -0.38 1.70
N CYS A 369 14.60 -0.84 2.52
CA CYS A 369 13.75 0.06 3.32
C CYS A 369 14.48 0.54 4.59
N ARG A 370 15.43 1.46 4.43
CA ARG A 370 16.27 1.98 5.52
C ARG A 370 15.45 2.55 6.68
N ARG A 371 14.38 3.28 6.34
CA ARG A 371 13.46 3.89 7.29
C ARG A 371 12.79 2.85 8.21
N ASN A 372 12.30 1.75 7.64
CA ASN A 372 11.65 0.73 8.45
C ASN A 372 12.69 -0.08 9.24
N ASN A 373 13.73 -0.55 8.56
CA ASN A 373 14.68 -1.48 9.16
C ASN A 373 15.42 -0.84 10.34
N ALA A 374 15.68 0.48 10.29
CA ALA A 374 16.24 1.23 11.40
C ALA A 374 15.28 1.37 12.61
N ALA A 375 13.96 1.30 12.39
CA ALA A 375 12.95 1.43 13.44
C ALA A 375 12.66 0.12 14.19
N VAL A 376 13.03 -1.04 13.63
CA VAL A 376 12.71 -2.38 14.16
C VAL A 376 13.06 -2.55 15.64
N PRO A 377 14.27 -2.17 16.13
CA PRO A 377 14.61 -2.37 17.54
C PRO A 377 13.70 -1.60 18.50
N VAL A 378 13.32 -0.37 18.13
CA VAL A 378 12.45 0.49 18.93
C VAL A 378 11.01 -0.04 18.90
N ILE A 379 10.49 -0.40 17.73
CA ILE A 379 9.14 -0.97 17.60
C ILE A 379 9.03 -2.26 18.41
N LYS A 380 10.02 -3.15 18.32
CA LYS A 380 10.05 -4.40 19.09
C LYS A 380 10.06 -4.13 20.59
N ARG A 381 10.87 -3.18 21.06
CA ARG A 381 10.90 -2.78 22.47
C ARG A 381 9.53 -2.27 22.92
N GLU A 382 8.95 -1.33 22.20
CA GLU A 382 7.70 -0.67 22.59
C GLU A 382 6.49 -1.60 22.56
N LEU A 383 6.42 -2.53 21.61
CA LEU A 383 5.37 -3.55 21.57
C LEU A 383 5.55 -4.63 22.63
N ASN A 384 6.79 -5.04 22.94
CA ASN A 384 7.05 -5.94 24.06
C ASN A 384 6.62 -5.34 25.41
N LEU A 385 6.73 -4.02 25.59
CA LEU A 385 6.23 -3.32 26.79
C LEU A 385 4.69 -3.38 26.90
N GLU A 386 3.98 -3.50 25.78
CA GLU A 386 2.53 -3.77 25.76
C GLU A 386 2.23 -5.29 25.85
N GLY A 387 3.23 -6.13 26.08
CA GLY A 387 3.08 -7.58 26.19
C GLY A 387 3.00 -8.32 24.84
N ILE A 388 3.31 -7.65 23.72
CA ILE A 388 3.18 -8.24 22.37
C ILE A 388 4.53 -8.72 21.84
N PRO A 389 4.72 -10.05 21.67
CA PRO A 389 5.91 -10.59 21.02
C PRO A 389 6.00 -10.12 19.55
N VAL A 390 7.19 -9.68 19.14
CA VAL A 390 7.43 -9.21 17.77
C VAL A 390 8.48 -10.06 17.05
N MET A 391 8.10 -10.59 15.89
CA MET A 391 9.01 -11.24 14.95
C MET A 391 9.40 -10.28 13.82
N ASN A 392 10.70 -10.17 13.56
CA ASN A 392 11.22 -9.53 12.36
C ASN A 392 11.51 -10.59 11.29
N LEU A 393 10.92 -10.45 10.10
CA LEU A 393 11.18 -11.29 8.92
C LEU A 393 11.95 -10.47 7.89
N ASP A 394 13.23 -10.77 7.74
CA ASP A 394 14.09 -10.12 6.75
C ASP A 394 13.89 -10.74 5.37
N GLY A 395 13.70 -9.91 4.35
CA GLY A 395 13.55 -10.38 2.98
C GLY A 395 13.31 -9.23 2.01
N ASP A 396 12.93 -9.57 0.79
CA ASP A 396 12.62 -8.57 -0.24
C ASP A 396 11.17 -8.70 -0.71
N CYS A 397 10.57 -7.58 -1.10
CA CYS A 397 9.18 -7.49 -1.54
C CYS A 397 9.04 -7.73 -3.06
N VAL A 398 10.12 -7.52 -3.82
CA VAL A 398 10.16 -7.43 -5.27
C VAL A 398 11.17 -8.43 -5.84
N ASP A 399 12.34 -8.57 -5.22
CA ASP A 399 13.40 -9.49 -5.65
C ASP A 399 13.23 -10.87 -4.98
N ASP A 400 12.82 -11.87 -5.76
CA ASP A 400 12.65 -13.23 -5.27
C ASP A 400 13.99 -13.96 -5.02
N GLN A 401 15.10 -13.48 -5.59
CA GLN A 401 16.43 -14.05 -5.36
C GLN A 401 16.97 -13.69 -3.97
N ASN A 402 16.51 -12.57 -3.41
CA ASN A 402 16.84 -12.13 -2.06
C ASN A 402 15.83 -12.63 -1.00
N PHE A 403 15.18 -13.77 -1.28
CA PHE A 403 14.16 -14.36 -0.41
C PHE A 403 14.47 -15.83 -0.10
N THR A 404 14.90 -16.10 1.13
CA THR A 404 15.21 -17.47 1.59
C THR A 404 13.96 -18.18 2.14
N SER A 405 13.16 -18.75 1.24
CA SER A 405 11.83 -19.31 1.56
C SER A 405 11.82 -20.34 2.69
N GLY A 406 12.74 -21.31 2.69
CA GLY A 406 12.78 -22.37 3.70
C GLY A 406 13.04 -21.84 5.12
N GLN A 407 14.01 -20.93 5.26
CA GLN A 407 14.34 -20.33 6.56
C GLN A 407 13.18 -19.46 7.09
N LEU A 408 12.56 -18.67 6.22
CA LEU A 408 11.43 -17.82 6.61
C LEU A 408 10.22 -18.63 7.05
N LYS A 409 9.93 -19.75 6.35
CA LYS A 409 8.88 -20.69 6.76
C LYS A 409 9.12 -21.25 8.16
N THR A 410 10.29 -21.82 8.43
CA THR A 410 10.59 -22.41 9.75
C THR A 410 10.55 -21.37 10.88
N ARG A 411 11.03 -20.14 10.62
CA ARG A 411 10.95 -19.05 11.60
C ARG A 411 9.51 -18.64 11.91
N LEU A 412 8.67 -18.53 10.89
CA LEU A 412 7.25 -18.20 11.04
C LEU A 412 6.50 -19.31 11.78
N GLU A 413 6.73 -20.58 11.45
CA GLU A 413 6.15 -21.73 12.15
C GLU A 413 6.57 -21.78 13.62
N GLY A 414 7.86 -21.53 13.93
CA GLY A 414 8.34 -21.48 15.31
C GLY A 414 7.74 -20.31 16.11
N PHE A 415 7.54 -19.15 15.48
CA PHE A 415 6.90 -18.00 16.13
C PHE A 415 5.42 -18.28 16.41
N ILE A 416 4.71 -18.90 15.47
CA ILE A 416 3.34 -19.38 15.62
C ILE A 416 3.23 -20.33 16.82
N GLU A 417 4.12 -21.32 16.92
CA GLU A 417 4.11 -22.29 18.01
C GLU A 417 4.36 -21.64 19.37
N MET A 418 5.29 -20.67 19.43
CA MET A 418 5.55 -19.89 20.63
C MET A 418 4.30 -19.13 21.11
N LEU A 419 3.52 -18.54 20.20
CA LEU A 419 2.28 -17.83 20.54
C LEU A 419 1.21 -18.79 21.11
N ARG A 420 1.09 -20.01 20.55
CA ARG A 420 0.19 -21.05 21.08
C ARG A 420 0.51 -21.43 22.52
N CYS A 421 1.80 -21.65 22.82
CA CYS A 421 2.25 -21.97 24.17
C CYS A 421 2.04 -20.82 25.16
N GLY A 422 2.22 -19.56 24.71
CA GLY A 422 2.04 -18.37 25.53
C GLY A 422 0.58 -18.15 25.98
N GLY A 423 -0.39 -18.39 25.10
CA GLY A 423 -1.82 -18.18 25.38
C GLY A 423 -2.41 -19.08 26.47
N HIS A 424 -1.85 -20.28 26.69
CA HIS A 424 -2.34 -21.22 27.72
C HIS A 424 -1.94 -20.86 29.16
N SER A 425 -1.00 -19.94 29.35
CA SER A 425 -0.47 -19.62 30.68
C SER A 425 -1.29 -18.57 31.45
N GLN A 426 -2.15 -17.80 30.78
CA GLN A 426 -2.98 -16.78 31.44
C GLN A 426 -4.33 -17.32 31.96
N SER A 427 -4.87 -18.41 31.41
CA SER A 427 -6.14 -18.99 31.88
C SER A 427 -5.99 -19.82 33.17
N ALA A 428 -4.78 -20.24 33.54
CA ALA A 428 -4.53 -21.11 34.69
C ALA A 428 -4.17 -20.37 36.01
N SER A 429 -4.03 -19.03 36.00
CA SER A 429 -3.60 -18.25 37.19
C SER A 429 -4.72 -17.48 37.91
N GLY A 430 -5.99 -17.76 37.55
CA GLY A 430 -7.18 -17.09 38.09
C GLY A 430 -7.67 -17.57 39.47
N GLU A 431 -7.15 -18.69 40.01
CA GLU A 431 -7.50 -19.12 41.38
C GLU A 431 -6.56 -18.46 42.40
N ARG A 432 -6.85 -17.18 42.68
CA ARG A 432 -6.27 -16.47 43.81
C ARG A 432 -6.89 -17.01 45.09
N LEU A 433 -6.07 -17.67 45.91
CA LEU A 433 -6.35 -18.13 47.27
C LEU A 433 -7.27 -17.17 48.03
N MET A 434 -8.51 -17.60 48.27
CA MET A 434 -9.31 -17.10 49.38
C MET A 434 -8.64 -17.58 50.67
N THR A 435 -7.97 -16.67 51.36
CA THR A 435 -7.70 -16.82 52.79
C THR A 435 -8.65 -15.89 53.52
N THR A 436 -9.50 -16.48 54.36
CA THR A 436 -10.28 -15.82 55.42
C THR A 436 -10.27 -16.75 56.63
N PRO A 437 -10.48 -16.24 57.86
CA PRO A 437 -10.31 -14.88 58.36
C PRO A 437 -9.00 -14.68 59.13
#